data_AF-A0A950B1R8-F1
#
_entry.id   AF-A0A950B1R8-F1
#
_cell.length_a   1.000
_cell.length_b   1.000
_cell.length_c   1.000
_cell.angle_alpha   90.00
_cell.angle_beta   90.00
_cell.angle_gamma   90.00
#
_symmetry.space_group_name_H-M   'P 1'
#
loop_
_entity.id
_entity.type
_entity.pdbx_description
1 polymer ?
#
loop_
_entity_poly.entity_id
_entity_poly.type
_entity_poly.pdbx_seq_one_letter_code
_entity_poly.pdbx_strand_id
1 'polypeptide(L)' 'MPGRRPAVAGSVVVKDRIATELEGVRRRSLALLEPVSNDDLRRQHSPLMSPLVWDLAHVGNYEEQWLLGAVA' A
#
# COMPACT_ATOMS: atom_id res chain seq x y z
N MET A 1 -22.32 24.65 22.73
CA MET A 1 -22.06 23.28 23.23
C MET A 1 -21.59 22.42 22.07
N PRO A 2 -20.31 22.02 21.95
CA PRO A 2 -19.93 21.10 20.89
C PRO A 2 -20.21 19.66 21.35
N GLY A 3 -21.43 19.19 21.10
CA GLY A 3 -21.78 17.78 21.23
C GLY A 3 -21.52 17.05 19.93
N ARG A 4 -20.44 16.27 19.86
CA ARG A 4 -20.28 15.25 18.80
C ARG A 4 -20.08 13.88 19.44
N ARG A 5 -21.00 12.94 19.15
CA ARG A 5 -20.77 11.55 18.69
C ARG A 5 -22.08 10.75 18.76
N PRO A 6 -22.40 9.98 17.70
CA PRO A 6 -21.77 8.67 17.55
C PRO A 6 -21.20 8.45 16.15
N ALA A 7 -19.89 8.23 16.04
CA ALA A 7 -19.21 7.92 14.78
C ALA A 7 -18.49 6.56 14.81
N VAL A 8 -18.84 5.68 15.74
CA VAL A 8 -18.09 4.44 15.98
C VAL A 8 -18.47 3.37 14.96
N ALA A 9 -19.75 3.06 14.77
CA ALA A 9 -20.18 2.06 13.78
C ALA A 9 -19.82 2.47 12.33
N GLY A 10 -20.04 3.75 11.97
CA GLY A 10 -19.67 4.26 10.65
C GLY A 10 -18.16 4.30 10.39
N SER A 11 -17.34 4.50 11.42
CA SER A 11 -15.86 4.48 11.25
C SER A 11 -15.29 3.07 11.14
N VAL A 12 -15.88 2.08 11.82
CA VAL A 12 -15.50 0.67 11.68
C VAL A 12 -15.76 0.19 10.25
N VAL A 13 -16.96 0.47 9.70
CA VAL A 13 -17.30 0.11 8.30
C VAL A 13 -16.35 0.76 7.29
N VAL A 14 -15.94 2.02 7.52
CA VAL A 14 -14.98 2.71 6.65
C VAL A 14 -13.59 2.08 6.76
N LYS A 15 -13.13 1.74 7.97
CA LYS A 15 -11.83 1.09 8.18
C LYS A 15 -11.77 -0.29 7.50
N ASP A 16 -12.81 -1.10 7.64
CA ASP A 16 -12.87 -2.44 7.04
C ASP A 16 -12.85 -2.37 5.50
N ARG A 17 -13.57 -1.39 4.93
CA ARG A 17 -13.51 -1.12 3.49
C ARG A 17 -12.11 -0.69 3.05
N ILE A 18 -11.47 0.24 3.77
CA ILE A 18 -10.10 0.67 3.44
C ILE A 18 -9.13 -0.51 3.51
N ALA A 19 -9.23 -1.35 4.55
CA ALA A 19 -8.38 -2.53 4.69
C ALA A 19 -8.57 -3.51 3.51
N THR A 20 -9.82 -3.76 3.11
CA THR A 20 -10.14 -4.62 1.96
C THR A 20 -9.55 -4.08 0.66
N GLU A 21 -9.64 -2.77 0.42
CA GLU A 21 -9.08 -2.14 -0.77
C GLU A 21 -7.54 -2.16 -0.77
N LEU A 22 -6.90 -1.87 0.36
CA LEU A 22 -5.44 -1.95 0.50
C LEU A 22 -4.93 -3.37 0.22
N GLU A 23 -5.60 -4.38 0.77
CA GLU A 23 -5.27 -5.78 0.48
C GLU A 23 -5.48 -6.12 -1.00
N GLY A 24 -6.59 -5.67 -1.60
CA GLY A 24 -6.88 -5.85 -3.01
C GLY A 24 -5.82 -5.23 -3.93
N VAL A 25 -5.38 -4.00 -3.64
CA VAL A 25 -4.29 -3.34 -4.36
C VAL A 25 -2.99 -4.12 -4.22
N ARG A 26 -2.64 -4.55 -3.01
CA ARG A 26 -1.39 -5.30 -2.77
C ARG A 26 -1.36 -6.62 -3.54
N ARG A 27 -2.45 -7.39 -3.53
CA ARG A 27 -2.55 -8.62 -4.32
C ARG A 27 -2.39 -8.36 -5.81
N ARG A 28 -3.01 -7.29 -6.34
CA ARG A 28 -2.86 -6.93 -7.76
C ARG A 28 -1.42 -6.53 -8.10
N SER A 29 -0.77 -5.72 -7.27
CA SER A 29 0.63 -5.34 -7.46
C SER A 29 1.56 -6.56 -7.50
N LEU A 30 1.38 -7.51 -6.57
CA LEU A 30 2.17 -8.75 -6.57
C LEU A 30 1.87 -9.61 -7.80
N ALA A 31 0.60 -9.75 -8.19
CA ALA A 31 0.23 -10.51 -9.39
C ALA A 31 0.80 -9.94 -10.69
N LEU A 32 0.99 -8.62 -10.78
CA LEU A 32 1.66 -7.97 -11.91
C LEU A 32 3.16 -8.30 -11.97
N LEU A 33 3.78 -8.55 -10.82
CA LEU A 33 5.22 -8.84 -10.71
C LEU A 33 5.54 -10.33 -10.73
N GLU A 34 4.58 -11.20 -10.40
CA GLU A 34 4.72 -12.66 -10.39
C GLU A 34 5.36 -13.26 -11.66
N PRO A 35 5.01 -12.86 -12.90
CA PRO A 35 5.63 -13.43 -14.09
C PRO A 35 7.03 -12.87 -14.39
N VAL A 36 7.49 -11.87 -13.64
CA VAL A 36 8.77 -11.18 -13.89
C VAL A 36 9.90 -11.90 -13.15
N SER A 37 11.01 -12.15 -13.85
CA SER A 37 12.15 -12.82 -13.23
C SER A 37 12.78 -11.95 -12.13
N ASN A 38 13.44 -12.60 -11.18
CA ASN A 38 14.17 -11.91 -10.13
C ASN A 38 15.24 -10.93 -10.67
N ASP A 39 15.90 -11.29 -11.77
CA ASP A 39 16.91 -10.44 -12.39
C ASP A 39 16.27 -9.21 -13.04
N ASP A 40 15.13 -9.39 -13.70
CA ASP A 40 14.38 -8.30 -14.34
C ASP A 40 13.76 -7.35 -13.29
N LEU A 41 13.30 -7.87 -12.15
CA LEU A 41 12.81 -7.04 -11.04
C LEU A 41 13.87 -6.07 -10.51
N ARG A 42 15.15 -6.46 -10.56
CA ARG A 42 16.30 -5.66 -10.12
C ARG A 42 16.90 -4.80 -11.24
N ARG A 43 16.52 -5.05 -12.49
CA ARG A 43 17.09 -4.37 -13.65
C ARG A 43 16.50 -2.97 -13.80
N GLN A 44 17.38 -1.99 -14.00
CA GLN A 44 16.98 -0.67 -14.46
C GLN A 44 16.92 -0.66 -15.99
N HIS A 45 15.72 -0.65 -16.58
CA HIS A 45 15.55 -0.67 -18.03
C HIS A 45 15.86 0.68 -18.71
N SER A 46 15.69 1.78 -17.98
CA SER A 46 15.95 3.15 -18.45
C SER A 46 16.46 4.00 -17.27
N PRO A 47 17.39 4.94 -17.49
CA PRO A 47 17.84 5.87 -16.44
C PRO A 47 16.72 6.68 -15.77
N LEU A 48 15.60 6.86 -16.46
CA LEU A 48 14.43 7.58 -15.94
C LEU A 48 13.51 6.72 -15.06
N MET A 49 13.62 5.39 -15.13
CA MET A 49 12.77 4.49 -14.36
C MET A 49 13.55 3.84 -13.24
N SER A 50 12.90 3.64 -12.11
CA SER A 50 13.37 2.76 -11.04
C SER A 50 13.33 1.29 -11.48
N PRO A 51 14.16 0.43 -10.87
CA PRO A 51 13.90 -1.01 -10.88
C PRO A 51 12.54 -1.31 -10.25
N LEU A 52 11.82 -2.30 -10.77
CA LEU A 52 10.47 -2.63 -10.28
C LEU A 52 10.45 -3.03 -8.79
N VAL A 53 11.50 -3.71 -8.32
CA VAL A 53 11.65 -4.05 -6.90
C VAL A 53 11.79 -2.81 -6.02
N TRP A 54 12.37 -1.73 -6.56
CA TRP A 54 12.51 -0.47 -5.86
C TRP A 54 11.14 0.19 -5.68
N ASP A 55 10.31 0.22 -6.73
CA ASP A 55 8.95 0.76 -6.64
C ASP A 55 8.09 -0.02 -5.64
N LEU A 56 8.16 -1.35 -5.66
CA LEU A 56 7.42 -2.20 -4.71
C LEU A 56 7.86 -1.93 -3.26
N ALA A 57 9.17 -1.87 -3.00
CA ALA A 57 9.70 -1.57 -1.69
C ALA A 57 9.32 -0.15 -1.23
N HIS A 58 9.30 0.80 -2.17
CA HIS A 58 8.93 2.18 -1.88
C HIS A 58 7.47 2.32 -1.45
N VAL A 59 6.54 1.58 -2.08
CA VAL A 59 5.14 1.49 -1.65
C VAL A 59 5.06 0.94 -0.21
N GLY A 60 5.76 -0.15 0.08
CA GLY A 60 5.78 -0.75 1.43
C GLY A 60 6.34 0.21 2.49
N ASN A 61 7.41 0.93 2.18
CA ASN A 61 7.97 1.95 3.06
C ASN A 61 6.99 3.11 3.31
N TYR A 62 6.20 3.52 2.31
CA TYR A 62 5.15 4.52 2.53
C TYR A 62 4.00 4.00 3.39
N GLU A 63 3.57 2.75 3.19
CA GLU A 63 2.57 2.12 4.06
C GLU A 63 3.07 2.08 5.51
N GLU A 64 4.34 1.73 5.73
CA GLU A 64 4.96 1.76 7.06
C GLU A 64 4.94 3.17 7.65
N GLN A 65 5.49 4.18 6.96
CA GLN A 65 5.60 5.54 7.51
C GLN A 65 4.24 6.16 7.85
N TRP A 66 3.24 5.98 6.98
CA TRP A 66 1.96 6.69 7.11
C TRP A 66 0.85 5.89 7.76
N LEU A 67 0.90 4.56 7.76
CA LEU A 67 -0.12 3.72 8.37
C LEU A 67 0.35 3.05 9.65
N LEU A 68 1.62 2.64 9.74
CA LEU A 68 2.14 1.98 10.94
C LEU A 68 2.81 3.00 11.89
N GLY A 69 3.67 3.86 11.34
CA GLY A 69 4.38 4.90 12.09
C GLY A 69 3.47 6.03 12.61
N ALA A 70 2.36 6.32 11.94
CA ALA A 70 1.38 7.30 12.40
C ALA A 70 0.38 6.75 13.45
N VAL A 71 0.36 5.43 13.65
CA VAL A 71 -0.56 4.75 14.60
C VAL A 71 0.17 4.31 15.88
N ALA A 72 1.51 4.40 15.90
CA ALA A 72 2.35 4.29 17.10
C ALA A 72 2.37 5.60 17.89
#